data_AF-A0A6C0KNT4-F1
#
_entry.id   AF-A0A6C0KNT4-F1
#
_cell.length_a   1.000
_cell.length_b   1.000
_cell.length_c   1.000
_cell.angle_alpha   90.00
_cell.angle_beta   90.00
_cell.angle_gamma   90.00
#
_symmetry.space_group_name_H-M   'P 1'
#
loop_
_entity.id
_entity.type
_entity.pdbx_description
1 polymer ?
#
loop_
_entity_poly.entity_id
_entity_poly.type
_entity_poly.pdbx_seq_one_letter_code
_entity_poly.pdbx_strand_id
1 'polypeptide(L)'
;MAVFNDPPPGKKPTVRLEYGTANKARRSVKRLQKQPLAYQTQAAHTLYYRAKYHKYQTKGMKQAMKIYGRFLQTLRKTSTARRPKAKRPKAKRPKATQSHKK
;
A
#
# COMPACT_ATOMS: atom_id res chain seq x y z
N MET A 1 -3.74 7.00 16.80
CA MET A 1 -3.11 6.07 15.84
C MET A 1 -1.73 6.61 15.47
N ALA A 2 -0.64 5.95 15.89
CA ALA A 2 0.69 6.29 15.38
C ALA A 2 0.78 5.84 13.92
N VAL A 3 0.95 6.78 13.00
CA VAL A 3 1.30 6.45 11.62
C VAL A 3 2.70 5.82 11.69
N PHE A 4 2.88 4.59 11.23
CA PHE A 4 4.12 3.80 11.26
C PHE A 4 5.40 4.53 10.78
N ASN A 5 5.26 5.72 10.20
CA ASN A 5 6.35 6.51 9.64
C ASN A 5 6.44 7.94 10.21
N ASP A 6 5.68 8.29 11.24
CA ASP A 6 6.01 9.46 12.05
C ASP A 6 7.04 8.99 13.08
N PRO A 7 8.33 9.36 12.92
CA PRO A 7 9.31 9.02 13.94
C PRO A 7 8.87 9.64 15.26
N PRO A 8 9.16 9.00 16.40
CA PRO A 8 8.88 9.61 17.69
C PRO A 8 9.54 10.99 17.76
N PRO A 9 8.94 11.95 18.48
CA PRO A 9 9.48 13.30 18.59
C PRO A 9 10.96 13.25 18.96
N GLY A 10 11.80 13.99 18.21
CA GLY A 10 13.26 14.00 18.39
C GLY A 10 14.05 12.99 17.54
N LYS A 11 13.41 12.06 16.82
CA LYS A 11 14.11 11.13 15.91
C LYS A 11 13.86 11.46 14.43
N LYS A 12 14.88 11.28 13.59
CA LYS A 12 14.74 11.46 12.14
C LYS A 12 14.13 10.20 11.52
N PRO A 13 13.25 10.32 10.51
CA PRO A 13 12.74 9.15 9.81
C PRO A 13 13.86 8.49 9.01
N THR A 14 13.92 7.16 9.02
CA THR A 14 14.95 6.37 8.30
C THR A 14 14.98 6.69 6.81
N VAL A 15 13.81 6.99 6.22
CA VAL A 15 13.69 7.40 4.82
C VAL A 15 12.98 8.74 4.76
N ARG A 16 13.67 9.76 4.22
CA ARG A 16 13.07 11.06 3.98
C ARG A 16 12.14 10.97 2.77
N LEU A 17 10.84 11.08 3.02
CA LEU A 17 9.78 11.00 2.01
C LEU A 17 8.98 12.30 1.99
N GLU A 18 8.62 12.76 0.80
CA GLU A 18 8.04 14.08 0.58
C GLU A 18 6.96 14.06 -0.50
N TYR A 19 5.91 14.86 -0.31
CA TYR A 19 4.73 14.89 -1.20
C TYR A 19 4.36 16.29 -1.71
N GLY A 20 5.15 17.32 -1.37
CA GLY A 20 4.82 18.72 -1.69
C GLY A 20 4.89 19.09 -3.17
N THR A 21 5.70 18.36 -3.97
CA THR A 21 5.83 18.59 -5.42
C THR A 21 6.01 17.29 -6.19
N ALA A 22 5.80 17.34 -7.51
CA ALA A 22 6.03 16.21 -8.40
C ALA A 22 7.47 15.68 -8.31
N ASN A 23 8.46 16.57 -8.30
CA ASN A 23 9.88 16.18 -8.24
C ASN A 23 10.23 15.48 -6.93
N LYS A 24 9.72 15.99 -5.80
CA LYS A 24 9.85 15.37 -4.49
C LYS A 24 9.17 14.00 -4.42
N ALA A 25 7.99 13.87 -5.03
CA ALA A 25 7.27 12.60 -5.11
C ALA A 25 8.05 11.56 -5.91
N ARG A 26 8.62 11.92 -7.07
CA ARG A 26 9.46 11.01 -7.88
C ARG A 26 10.68 10.52 -7.09
N ARG A 27 11.38 11.44 -6.40
CA ARG A 27 12.53 11.08 -5.55
C ARG A 27 12.13 10.13 -4.43
N SER A 28 10.98 10.37 -3.81
CA SER A 28 10.44 9.52 -2.74
C SER A 28 10.08 8.13 -3.26
N VAL A 29 9.43 8.02 -4.43
CA VAL A 29 9.14 6.73 -5.07
C VAL A 29 10.42 5.92 -5.33
N LYS A 30 11.49 6.55 -5.85
CA LYS A 30 12.79 5.88 -6.04
C LYS A 30 13.37 5.33 -4.74
N ARG A 31 13.17 6.01 -3.61
CA ARG A 31 13.61 5.54 -2.29
C ARG A 31 12.73 4.40 -1.79
N LEU A 32 11.42 4.50 -1.99
CA LEU A 32 10.45 3.46 -1.61
C LEU A 32 10.74 2.15 -2.34
N GLN A 33 11.08 2.18 -3.63
CA GLN A 33 11.37 0.97 -4.41
C GLN A 33 12.47 0.08 -3.79
N LYS A 34 13.36 0.64 -2.95
CA LYS A 34 14.41 -0.11 -2.25
C LYS A 34 13.95 -0.76 -0.93
N GLN A 35 12.71 -0.51 -0.51
CA GLN A 35 12.16 -0.95 0.77
C GLN A 35 11.26 -2.18 0.59
N PRO A 36 10.91 -2.90 1.67
CA PRO A 36 9.97 -4.02 1.60
C PRO A 36 8.59 -3.59 1.06
N LEU A 37 7.91 -4.49 0.34
CA LEU A 37 6.63 -4.20 -0.34
C LEU A 37 5.54 -3.64 0.61
N ALA A 38 5.48 -4.15 1.84
CA ALA A 38 4.55 -3.67 2.86
C ALA A 38 4.81 -2.19 3.18
N TYR A 39 6.08 -1.82 3.38
CA TYR A 39 6.50 -0.44 3.60
C TYR A 39 6.21 0.45 2.40
N GLN A 40 6.51 -0.01 1.19
CA GLN A 40 6.21 0.72 -0.04
C GLN A 40 4.74 1.12 -0.13
N THR A 41 3.86 0.14 0.12
CA THR A 41 2.40 0.31 0.02
C THR A 41 1.91 1.29 1.09
N GLN A 42 2.30 1.08 2.34
CA GLN A 42 1.87 1.91 3.46
C GLN A 42 2.35 3.36 3.31
N ALA A 43 3.64 3.56 3.03
CA ALA A 43 4.20 4.89 2.88
C ALA A 43 3.62 5.63 1.67
N ALA A 44 3.42 4.95 0.54
CA ALA A 44 2.79 5.56 -0.63
C ALA A 44 1.34 5.96 -0.37
N HIS A 45 0.56 5.16 0.37
CA HIS A 45 -0.79 5.55 0.80
C HIS A 45 -0.77 6.78 1.70
N THR A 46 0.12 6.82 2.69
CA THR A 46 0.26 7.97 3.59
C THR A 46 0.58 9.25 2.81
N LEU A 47 1.54 9.20 1.90
CA LEU A 47 1.95 10.36 1.09
C LEU A 47 0.84 10.80 0.12
N TYR A 48 0.11 9.84 -0.45
CA TYR A 48 -1.04 10.12 -1.30
C TYR A 48 -2.14 10.86 -0.52
N TYR A 49 -2.52 10.37 0.66
CA TYR A 49 -3.58 10.99 1.46
C TYR A 49 -3.15 12.32 2.08
N ARG A 50 -1.88 12.46 2.50
CA ARG A 50 -1.31 13.74 2.93
C ARG A 50 -1.36 14.79 1.81
N ALA A 51 -1.08 14.41 0.56
CA ALA A 51 -1.23 15.30 -0.59
C ALA A 51 -2.70 15.57 -0.96
N LYS A 52 -3.58 14.56 -0.80
CA LYS A 52 -5.01 14.66 -1.12
C LYS A 52 -5.75 15.62 -0.19
N TYR A 53 -5.48 15.54 1.11
CA TYR A 53 -6.20 16.27 2.16
C TYR A 53 -5.38 17.43 2.75
N HIS A 54 -4.31 17.87 2.08
CA HIS A 54 -3.55 19.02 2.53
C HIS A 54 -4.43 20.28 2.49
N LYS A 55 -4.51 21.03 3.61
CA LYS A 55 -5.31 22.25 3.75
C LYS A 55 -5.06 23.25 2.60
N TYR A 56 -3.80 23.42 2.24
CA TYR A 56 -3.37 24.28 1.13
C TYR A 56 -2.88 23.44 -0.04
N GLN A 57 -3.79 22.75 -0.72
CA GLN A 57 -3.42 21.83 -1.79
C GLN A 57 -2.89 22.59 -3.01
N THR A 58 -1.60 22.40 -3.33
CA THR A 58 -0.97 23.06 -4.48
C THR A 58 -1.13 22.23 -5.76
N LYS A 59 -0.92 22.86 -6.93
CA LYS A 59 -0.80 22.14 -8.22
C LYS A 59 0.28 21.05 -8.15
N GLY A 60 1.38 21.30 -7.43
CA GLY A 60 2.46 20.33 -7.20
C GLY A 60 2.01 19.09 -6.43
N MET A 61 1.15 19.25 -5.42
CA MET A 61 0.57 18.14 -4.66
C MET A 61 -0.40 17.31 -5.49
N LYS A 62 -1.23 17.95 -6.34
CA LYS A 62 -2.10 17.22 -7.28
C LYS A 62 -1.30 16.33 -8.24
N GLN A 63 -0.14 16.81 -8.70
CA GLN A 63 0.77 16.00 -9.50
C GLN A 63 1.43 14.88 -8.69
N ALA A 64 1.82 15.16 -7.45
CA ALA A 64 2.34 14.14 -6.53
C ALA A 64 1.32 13.00 -6.31
N MET A 65 0.02 13.32 -6.16
CA MET A 65 -1.05 12.33 -6.04
C MET A 65 -1.09 11.38 -7.25
N LYS A 66 -0.98 11.91 -8.48
CA LYS A 66 -0.95 11.08 -9.70
C LYS A 66 0.24 10.12 -9.70
N ILE A 67 1.40 10.58 -9.25
CA ILE A 67 2.63 9.79 -9.20
C ILE A 67 2.50 8.66 -8.17
N TYR A 68 2.03 8.97 -6.95
CA TYR A 68 1.81 7.96 -5.93
C TYR A 68 0.68 6.99 -6.28
N GLY A 69 -0.40 7.47 -6.88
CA GLY A 69 -1.49 6.62 -7.38
C GLY A 69 -1.02 5.62 -8.43
N ARG A 70 -0.21 6.07 -9.40
CA ARG A 70 0.39 5.19 -10.41
C ARG A 70 1.34 4.18 -9.77
N PHE A 71 2.14 4.60 -8.80
CA PHE A 71 3.02 3.70 -8.06
C PHE A 71 2.23 2.61 -7.30
N LEU A 72 1.20 2.98 -6.54
CA LEU A 72 0.32 2.01 -5.86
C LEU A 72 -0.33 1.02 -6.83
N GLN A 73 -0.73 1.47 -8.02
CA GLN A 73 -1.27 0.59 -9.07
C GLN A 73 -0.23 -0.42 -9.56
N THR A 74 1.03 -0.01 -9.72
CA THR A 74 2.11 -0.95 -10.09
C THR A 74 2.32 -2.02 -9.00
N LEU A 75 2.30 -1.64 -7.72
CA LEU A 75 2.45 -2.59 -6.61
C LEU A 75 1.31 -3.63 -6.58
N ARG A 76 0.07 -3.22 -6.87
CA ARG A 76 -1.10 -4.13 -6.96
C ARG A 76 -0.99 -5.14 -8.10
N LYS A 77 -0.46 -4.73 -9.26
CA LYS A 77 -0.21 -5.65 -10.38
C LYS A 77 0.83 -6.71 -10.01
N THR A 78 1.89 -6.30 -9.30
CA THR A 78 2.94 -7.22 -8.85
C THR A 78 2.43 -8.23 -7.82
N SER A 79 1.52 -7.85 -6.92
CA SER A 79 0.96 -8.78 -5.93
C SER A 79 -0.04 -9.77 -6.52
N THR A 80 -0.89 -9.32 -7.45
CA THR A 80 -1.88 -10.17 -8.13
C THR A 80 -1.23 -11.18 -9.07
N ALA A 81 -0.12 -10.83 -9.72
CA ALA A 81 0.66 -11.75 -10.56
C ALA A 81 1.28 -12.92 -9.77
N ARG A 82 1.58 -12.73 -8.48
CA ARG A 82 2.18 -13.77 -7.62
C ARG A 82 1.17 -14.67 -6.93
N ARG A 83 -0.13 -14.37 -7.02
CA ARG A 83 -1.16 -15.21 -6.42
C ARG A 83 -1.44 -16.34 -7.43
N PRO A 84 -0.95 -17.58 -7.20
CA PRO A 84 -1.35 -18.69 -8.07
C PRO A 84 -2.87 -18.73 -8.05
N LYS A 85 -3.51 -18.87 -9.22
CA LYS A 85 -4.96 -19.07 -9.30
C LYS A 85 -5.28 -20.25 -8.39
N ALA A 86 -5.87 -19.96 -7.23
CA ALA A 86 -6.22 -21.00 -6.27
C ALA A 86 -7.08 -22.02 -7.03
N LYS A 87 -6.57 -23.24 -7.19
CA LYS A 87 -7.38 -24.36 -7.67
C LYS A 87 -8.57 -24.43 -6.71
N ARG A 88 -9.77 -24.09 -7.19
CA ARG A 88 -11.01 -24.16 -6.41
C ARG A 88 -10.99 -25.50 -5.65
N PRO A 89 -11.09 -25.53 -4.31
CA PRO A 89 -11.23 -26.79 -3.62
C PRO A 89 -12.51 -27.44 -4.16
N LYS A 90 -12.38 -28.62 -4.79
CA LYS A 90 -13.55 -29.44 -5.16
C LYS A 90 -14.32 -29.68 -3.86
N ALA A 91 -15.55 -29.18 -3.79
CA ALA A 91 -16.42 -29.37 -2.64
C ALA A 91 -16.47 -30.86 -2.28
N LYS A 92 -15.92 -31.22 -1.10
CA LYS A 92 -16.16 -32.55 -0.53
C LYS A 92 -17.62 -32.57 -0.09
N ARG A 93 -18.46 -33.32 -0.81
CA ARG A 93 -19.85 -33.62 -0.38
C ARG A 93 -19.80 -34.13 1.08
N PRO A 94 -20.61 -33.59 2.00
CA PRO A 94 -20.72 -34.18 3.33
C PRO A 94 -21.26 -35.61 3.21
N LYS A 95 -20.58 -36.58 3.82
CA LYS A 95 -21.08 -37.96 3.95
C LYS A 95 -22.23 -37.94 4.96
N ALA A 96 -23.39 -38.46 4.55
CA ALA A 96 -24.56 -38.62 5.41
C ALA A 96 -24.20 -39.50 6.63
N THR A 97 -24.41 -38.97 7.82
CA THR A 97 -24.39 -39.73 9.08
C THR A 97 -25.61 -40.65 9.13
N GLN A 98 -25.39 -41.96 9.16
CA GLN A 98 -26.42 -42.97 9.39
C GLN A 98 -26.91 -42.86 10.84
N SER A 99 -28.18 -42.48 11.01
CA SER A 99 -28.90 -42.58 12.27
C SER A 99 -29.22 -44.05 12.56
N HIS A 100 -28.45 -44.69 13.44
CA HIS A 100 -28.87 -45.92 14.11
C HIS A 100 -29.66 -45.52 15.36
N LYS A 101 -30.98 -45.70 15.32
CA LYS A 101 -31.85 -45.64 16.49
C LYS A 101 -32.24 -47.08 16.82
N LYS A 102 -31.84 -47.54 18.01
CA LYS A 102 -32.40 -48.70 18.69
C LYS A 102 -33.71 -48.31 19.36
#